data_AF-A0A956RWM4-F1
#
_entry.id   AF-A0A956RWM4-F1
#
_cell.length_a   1.000
_cell.length_b   1.000
_cell.length_c   1.000
_cell.angle_alpha   90.00
_cell.angle_beta   90.00
_cell.angle_gamma   90.00
#
_symmetry.space_group_name_H-M   'P 1'
#
loop_
_entity.id
_entity.type
_entity.pdbx_description
1 polymer ?
#
loop_
_entity_poly.entity_id
_entity_poly.type
_entity_poly.pdbx_seq_one_letter_code
_entity_poly.pdbx_strand_id
1 'polypeptide(L)'
;MKTVKVLIQFLFVILLTVPLFGQNFSGTIEMEMTEYDSEQLFALFPELNDAFEPARKAEDILTPTTMSLLIRAQSVGLEPQESMMKMQFADNWFRIDFPQNEIMMSMIQNLETKMMYNVQWQKELYTEINLSKVADMQKGLREHYQKPSNPLAYLDSLPPDQRAEILRQLPPETLKKLKENRGPFTEPQKPSDNTQKVIKTGRKEKISGYACEEYRIEKSDQVLSVWVTPAPQGLLKALKNMTQNFEEFGDDDAMNDIWQVAPDHMPVLTKEFDFALPGEPSLIITQMTKLQEAPIPSQVFVIPSHFKKTSMLDMLDTQ
;
A
#
# COMPACT_ATOMS: atom_id res chain seq x y z
N MET A 1 31.78 -7.75 -66.04
CA MET A 1 32.66 -8.46 -65.08
C MET A 1 32.01 -8.31 -63.72
N LYS A 2 31.43 -9.35 -63.08
CA LYS A 2 32.09 -10.59 -62.58
C LYS A 2 33.38 -10.19 -61.85
N THR A 3 33.66 -10.50 -60.60
CA THR A 3 33.33 -11.64 -59.73
C THR A 3 34.12 -11.29 -58.44
N VAL A 4 33.54 -11.31 -57.24
CA VAL A 4 33.30 -12.52 -56.43
C VAL A 4 34.59 -13.15 -55.91
N LYS A 5 34.51 -13.46 -54.61
CA LYS A 5 35.21 -14.49 -53.83
C LYS A 5 36.46 -14.07 -53.05
N VAL A 6 36.36 -13.88 -51.73
CA VAL A 6 35.98 -14.81 -50.62
C VAL A 6 37.24 -15.46 -50.08
N LEU A 7 37.37 -15.43 -48.74
CA LEU A 7 37.67 -16.53 -47.82
C LEU A 7 38.46 -15.96 -46.62
N ILE A 8 38.21 -16.25 -45.35
CA ILE A 8 37.17 -16.99 -44.63
C ILE A 8 37.55 -16.83 -43.14
N GLN A 9 36.59 -16.64 -42.22
CA GLN A 9 36.45 -17.44 -40.97
C GLN A 9 35.31 -16.92 -40.07
N PHE A 10 34.19 -17.67 -40.12
CA PHE A 10 33.36 -18.10 -38.99
C PHE A 10 32.98 -17.10 -37.87
N LEU A 11 31.71 -16.63 -37.82
CA LEU A 11 30.63 -17.14 -36.94
C LEU A 11 29.40 -16.18 -36.94
N PHE A 12 28.20 -16.74 -37.14
CA PHE A 12 26.86 -16.24 -36.79
C PHE A 12 26.23 -15.01 -37.49
N VAL A 13 25.28 -15.33 -38.38
CA VAL A 13 24.12 -14.52 -38.79
C VAL A 13 22.94 -14.98 -37.92
N ILE A 14 22.13 -14.03 -37.42
CA ILE A 14 20.83 -14.17 -36.69
C ILE A 14 20.96 -14.49 -35.18
N LEU A 15 20.18 -13.76 -34.35
CA LEU A 15 19.99 -13.85 -32.88
C LEU A 15 20.81 -12.90 -31.98
N LEU A 16 20.58 -11.59 -32.11
CA LEU A 16 20.33 -10.77 -30.91
C LEU A 16 18.95 -10.09 -31.05
N THR A 17 17.95 -10.87 -31.46
CA THR A 17 16.73 -10.86 -30.64
C THR A 17 17.17 -11.40 -29.29
N VAL A 18 17.80 -10.56 -28.45
CA VAL A 18 17.84 -10.86 -27.03
C VAL A 18 16.38 -11.12 -26.71
N PRO A 19 16.02 -12.32 -26.27
CA PRO A 19 14.67 -12.52 -25.80
C PRO A 19 14.44 -11.41 -24.77
N LEU A 20 13.58 -10.44 -25.09
CA LEU A 20 13.04 -9.45 -24.14
C LEU A 20 12.27 -10.16 -23.01
N PHE A 21 12.27 -11.49 -22.99
CA PHE A 21 11.97 -12.35 -21.87
C PHE A 21 13.08 -12.23 -20.81
N GLY A 22 12.99 -11.18 -19.99
CA GLY A 22 13.83 -11.05 -18.80
C GLY A 22 14.05 -9.63 -18.29
N GLN A 23 13.64 -8.59 -19.04
CA GLN A 23 13.82 -7.22 -18.57
C GLN A 23 12.84 -6.90 -17.43
N ASN A 24 13.38 -6.36 -16.33
CA ASN A 24 12.57 -5.74 -15.29
C ASN A 24 11.78 -4.58 -15.93
N PHE A 25 10.52 -4.41 -15.53
CA PHE A 25 9.70 -3.33 -16.06
C PHE A 25 10.31 -1.96 -15.71
N SER A 26 10.31 -1.07 -16.70
CA SER A 26 10.61 0.34 -16.48
C SER A 26 9.49 1.20 -17.05
N GLY A 27 8.94 2.06 -16.20
CA GLY A 27 7.79 2.85 -16.57
C GLY A 27 7.18 3.63 -15.41
N THR A 28 6.08 4.29 -15.70
CA THR A 28 5.30 5.10 -14.77
C THR A 28 3.86 4.61 -14.74
N ILE A 29 3.27 4.59 -13.55
CA ILE A 29 1.83 4.44 -13.33
C ILE A 29 1.35 5.72 -12.66
N GLU A 30 0.33 6.35 -13.24
CA GLU A 30 -0.37 7.47 -12.59
C GLU A 30 -1.70 6.92 -12.06
N MET A 31 -2.01 7.28 -10.82
CA MET A 31 -3.23 6.86 -10.15
C MET A 31 -3.87 8.06 -9.49
N GLU A 32 -5.19 8.01 -9.41
CA GLU A 32 -6.03 8.93 -8.68
C GLU A 32 -6.55 8.22 -7.45
N MET A 33 -6.48 8.89 -6.29
CA MET A 33 -7.04 8.42 -5.05
C MET A 33 -8.13 9.39 -4.58
N THR A 34 -9.28 8.84 -4.24
CA THR A 34 -10.41 9.58 -3.68
C THR A 34 -10.75 8.96 -2.33
N GLU A 35 -10.78 9.78 -1.28
CA GLU A 35 -11.13 9.36 0.08
C GLU A 35 -12.46 9.99 0.49
N TYR A 36 -13.31 9.18 1.12
CA TYR A 36 -14.52 9.61 1.81
C TYR A 36 -14.42 9.22 3.28
N ASP A 37 -14.50 10.22 4.15
CA ASP A 37 -14.61 10.02 5.60
C ASP A 37 -16.03 9.59 6.01
N SER A 38 -16.20 9.34 7.30
CA SER A 38 -17.47 8.89 7.87
C SER A 38 -18.59 9.90 7.69
N GLU A 39 -18.34 11.20 7.90
CA GLU A 39 -19.34 12.26 7.75
C GLU A 39 -19.84 12.34 6.31
N GLN A 40 -18.92 12.28 5.35
CA GLN A 40 -19.22 12.27 3.92
C GLN A 40 -20.01 11.02 3.54
N LEU A 41 -19.61 9.85 4.03
CA LEU A 41 -20.32 8.60 3.74
C LEU A 41 -21.74 8.59 4.33
N PHE A 42 -21.94 9.10 5.55
CA PHE A 42 -23.29 9.19 6.13
C PHE A 42 -24.19 10.19 5.40
N ALA A 43 -23.63 11.29 4.89
CA ALA A 43 -24.37 12.24 4.07
C ALA A 43 -24.72 11.64 2.69
N LEU A 44 -23.82 10.86 2.10
CA LEU A 44 -24.04 10.18 0.83
C LEU A 44 -25.02 9.02 0.97
N PHE A 45 -24.90 8.22 2.02
CA PHE A 45 -25.65 6.99 2.28
C PHE A 45 -26.26 7.05 3.69
N PRO A 46 -27.35 7.81 3.90
CA PRO A 46 -27.97 7.99 5.22
C PRO A 46 -28.38 6.67 5.90
N GLU A 47 -28.65 5.63 5.11
CA GLU A 47 -28.96 4.28 5.58
C GLU A 47 -27.82 3.61 6.36
N LEU A 48 -26.60 4.13 6.29
CA LEU A 48 -25.48 3.63 7.10
C LEU A 48 -25.63 3.99 8.58
N ASN A 49 -26.39 5.04 8.91
CA ASN A 49 -26.66 5.42 10.31
C ASN A 49 -27.48 4.36 11.07
N ASP A 50 -28.31 3.61 10.34
CA ASP A 50 -29.23 2.62 10.91
C ASP A 50 -28.69 1.17 10.82
N ALA A 51 -27.52 0.98 10.21
CA ALA A 51 -27.02 -0.34 9.85
C ALA A 51 -26.33 -1.04 11.04
N PHE A 52 -26.99 -2.05 11.60
CA PHE A 52 -26.39 -3.02 12.53
C PHE A 52 -25.38 -3.97 11.84
N GLU A 53 -25.33 -3.98 10.49
CA GLU A 53 -24.46 -4.83 9.68
C GLU A 53 -23.91 -4.08 8.44
N PRO A 54 -22.84 -3.28 8.58
CA PRO A 54 -22.21 -2.51 7.50
C PRO A 54 -21.83 -3.35 6.27
N ALA A 55 -21.43 -4.61 6.47
CA ALA A 55 -21.07 -5.53 5.39
C ALA A 55 -22.21 -5.78 4.37
N ARG A 56 -23.48 -5.76 4.81
CA ARG A 56 -24.63 -5.90 3.88
C ARG A 56 -24.84 -4.66 3.01
N LYS A 57 -24.33 -3.51 3.46
CA LYS A 57 -24.43 -2.23 2.76
C LYS A 57 -23.21 -1.92 1.90
N ALA A 58 -22.12 -2.66 2.05
CA ALA A 58 -20.93 -2.52 1.22
C ALA A 58 -21.24 -2.62 -0.29
N GLU A 59 -22.23 -3.42 -0.72
CA GLU A 59 -22.61 -3.48 -2.14
C GLU A 59 -23.17 -2.15 -2.66
N ASP A 60 -23.99 -1.45 -1.87
CA ASP A 60 -24.59 -0.16 -2.24
C ASP A 60 -23.49 0.93 -2.39
N ILE A 61 -22.39 0.80 -1.65
CA ILE A 61 -21.24 1.73 -1.65
C ILE A 61 -20.24 1.39 -2.77
N LEU A 62 -19.95 0.10 -2.97
CA LEU A 62 -18.88 -0.34 -3.87
C LEU A 62 -19.33 -0.47 -5.33
N THR A 63 -20.64 -0.62 -5.59
CA THR A 63 -21.19 -0.76 -6.95
C THR A 63 -21.12 0.52 -7.78
N PRO A 64 -21.50 1.71 -7.28
CA PRO A 64 -21.45 2.96 -8.04
C PRO A 64 -20.05 3.25 -8.58
N THR A 65 -19.92 3.73 -9.82
CA THR A 65 -18.63 4.12 -10.41
C THR A 65 -18.02 5.31 -9.66
N THR A 66 -16.69 5.48 -9.72
CA THR A 66 -15.99 6.62 -9.09
C THR A 66 -16.63 7.96 -9.47
N MET A 67 -16.88 8.18 -10.77
CA MET A 67 -17.56 9.38 -11.28
C MET A 67 -18.97 9.55 -10.71
N SER A 68 -19.74 8.47 -10.54
CA SER A 68 -21.09 8.58 -9.97
C SER A 68 -21.07 8.96 -8.48
N LEU A 69 -20.07 8.50 -7.72
CA LEU A 69 -19.87 8.90 -6.32
C LEU A 69 -19.48 10.37 -6.22
N LEU A 70 -18.55 10.82 -7.07
CA LEU A 70 -18.14 12.22 -7.15
C LEU A 70 -19.31 13.14 -7.48
N ILE A 71 -20.12 12.81 -8.50
CA ILE A 71 -21.32 13.56 -8.86
C ILE A 71 -22.32 13.61 -7.68
N ARG A 72 -22.50 12.48 -6.98
CA ARG A 72 -23.40 12.40 -5.82
C ARG A 72 -22.90 13.30 -4.68
N ALA A 73 -21.60 13.28 -4.37
CA ALA A 73 -20.97 14.13 -3.35
C ALA A 73 -21.15 15.62 -3.68
N GLN A 74 -20.84 16.01 -4.91
CA GLN A 74 -21.02 17.39 -5.36
C GLN A 74 -22.50 17.84 -5.29
N SER A 75 -23.44 16.94 -5.56
CA SER A 75 -24.89 17.24 -5.50
C SER A 75 -25.40 17.56 -4.10
N VAL A 76 -24.67 17.14 -3.06
CA VAL A 76 -24.96 17.41 -1.64
C VAL A 76 -23.96 18.40 -1.02
N GLY A 77 -23.13 19.05 -1.84
CA GLY A 77 -22.18 20.07 -1.37
C GLY A 77 -20.94 19.50 -0.66
N LEU A 78 -20.58 18.24 -0.92
CA LEU A 78 -19.37 17.62 -0.40
C LEU A 78 -18.25 17.63 -1.44
N GLU A 79 -17.02 17.78 -0.97
CA GLU A 79 -15.79 17.72 -1.75
C GLU A 79 -14.89 16.64 -1.14
N PRO A 80 -14.91 15.40 -1.68
CA PRO A 80 -14.05 14.34 -1.18
C PRO A 80 -12.58 14.69 -1.42
N GLN A 81 -11.69 14.12 -0.61
CA GLN A 81 -10.27 14.37 -0.76
C GLN A 81 -9.74 13.63 -1.99
N GLU A 82 -9.31 14.37 -3.00
CA GLU A 82 -8.70 13.85 -4.21
C GLU A 82 -7.19 14.07 -4.19
N SER A 83 -6.44 13.03 -4.53
CA SER A 83 -4.98 13.10 -4.63
C SER A 83 -4.46 12.30 -5.82
N MET A 84 -3.37 12.78 -6.41
CA MET A 84 -2.70 12.10 -7.52
C MET A 84 -1.44 11.41 -7.02
N MET A 85 -1.36 10.10 -7.26
CA MET A 85 -0.19 9.31 -6.99
C MET A 85 0.56 8.98 -8.28
N LYS A 86 1.89 8.94 -8.20
CA LYS A 86 2.72 8.52 -9.32
C LYS A 86 3.71 7.47 -8.87
N MET A 87 3.59 6.28 -9.43
CA MET A 87 4.55 5.19 -9.23
C MET A 87 5.54 5.15 -10.39
N GLN A 88 6.81 4.92 -10.07
CA GLN A 88 7.89 4.80 -11.06
C GLN A 88 8.72 3.56 -10.76
N PHE A 89 9.02 2.81 -11.81
CA PHE A 89 9.79 1.58 -11.75
C PHE A 89 11.01 1.66 -12.67
N ALA A 90 12.17 1.24 -12.19
CA ALA A 90 13.32 0.94 -13.04
C ALA A 90 14.27 0.00 -12.32
N ASP A 91 14.70 -1.05 -13.01
CA ASP A 91 15.63 -2.05 -12.50
C ASP A 91 15.17 -2.64 -11.15
N ASN A 92 15.89 -2.32 -10.07
CA ASN A 92 15.59 -2.74 -8.69
C ASN A 92 15.06 -1.56 -7.85
N TRP A 93 14.66 -0.47 -8.47
CA TRP A 93 14.15 0.73 -7.81
C TRP A 93 12.67 0.92 -8.07
N PHE A 94 12.03 1.41 -7.02
CA PHE A 94 10.64 1.79 -7.00
C PHE A 94 10.50 3.14 -6.30
N ARG A 95 9.58 3.97 -6.79
CA ARG A 95 9.26 5.27 -6.19
C ARG A 95 7.75 5.51 -6.26
N ILE A 96 7.14 5.92 -5.16
CA ILE A 96 5.78 6.48 -5.13
C ILE A 96 5.91 7.94 -4.77
N ASP A 97 5.31 8.82 -5.56
CA ASP A 97 5.04 10.21 -5.20
C ASP A 97 3.57 10.34 -4.81
N PHE A 98 3.29 11.01 -3.68
CA PHE A 98 1.94 11.31 -3.24
C PHE A 98 1.90 12.64 -2.47
N PRO A 99 0.87 13.48 -2.66
CA PRO A 99 0.69 14.69 -1.87
C PRO A 99 0.11 14.36 -0.49
N GLN A 100 0.59 15.05 0.54
CA GLN A 100 0.06 15.02 1.90
C GLN A 100 0.12 16.44 2.48
N ASN A 101 -1.02 17.05 2.82
CA ASN A 101 -1.09 18.41 3.41
C ASN A 101 -0.27 19.46 2.62
N GLU A 102 -0.45 19.53 1.29
CA GLU A 102 0.31 20.40 0.36
C GLU A 102 1.81 20.07 0.21
N ILE A 103 2.32 19.08 0.95
CA ILE A 103 3.70 18.59 0.86
C ILE A 103 3.73 17.40 -0.09
N MET A 104 4.68 17.39 -1.01
CA MET A 104 4.96 16.23 -1.83
C MET A 104 5.82 15.28 -1.02
N MET A 105 5.33 14.07 -0.86
CA MET A 105 6.02 12.96 -0.23
C MET A 105 6.50 12.01 -1.32
N SER A 106 7.69 11.43 -1.14
CA SER A 106 8.06 10.23 -1.87
C SER A 106 8.44 9.10 -0.94
N MET A 107 8.01 7.90 -1.30
CA MET A 107 8.64 6.67 -0.84
C MET A 107 9.53 6.15 -1.97
N ILE A 108 10.84 6.02 -1.72
CA ILE A 108 11.81 5.50 -2.68
C ILE A 108 12.39 4.20 -2.09
N GLN A 109 12.31 3.10 -2.81
CA GLN A 109 12.78 1.81 -2.35
C GLN A 109 13.72 1.16 -3.36
N ASN A 110 14.83 0.64 -2.86
CA ASN A 110 15.64 -0.33 -3.58
C ASN A 110 15.21 -1.74 -3.15
N LEU A 111 14.58 -2.46 -4.07
CA LEU A 111 14.00 -3.79 -3.85
C LEU A 111 15.04 -4.86 -3.56
N GLU A 112 16.28 -4.71 -4.06
CA GLU A 112 17.37 -5.67 -3.86
C GLU A 112 18.03 -5.52 -2.47
N THR A 113 18.38 -4.29 -2.11
CA THR A 113 19.06 -3.97 -0.84
C THR A 113 18.08 -3.81 0.33
N LYS A 114 16.76 -3.82 0.04
CA LYS A 114 15.70 -3.61 1.03
C LYS A 114 15.87 -2.28 1.79
N MET A 115 16.41 -1.27 1.11
CA MET A 115 16.53 0.09 1.63
C MET A 115 15.34 0.92 1.15
N MET A 116 14.66 1.58 2.08
CA MET A 116 13.55 2.48 1.83
C MET A 116 13.91 3.88 2.34
N TYR A 117 13.48 4.88 1.60
CA TYR A 117 13.60 6.28 1.95
C TYR A 117 12.24 6.94 1.88
N ASN A 118 11.87 7.68 2.93
CA ASN A 118 10.72 8.58 2.89
C ASN A 118 11.26 9.99 2.77
N VAL A 119 10.80 10.75 1.79
CA VAL A 119 11.34 12.06 1.40
C VAL A 119 10.23 13.09 1.45
N GLN A 120 10.45 14.20 2.16
CA GLN A 120 9.56 15.36 2.17
C GLN A 120 10.22 16.48 1.33
N TRP A 121 9.78 16.66 0.07
CA TRP A 121 10.53 17.49 -0.88
C TRP A 121 10.60 18.96 -0.48
N GLN A 122 9.48 19.53 -0.06
CA GLN A 122 9.37 20.95 0.31
C GLN A 122 10.13 21.28 1.61
N LYS A 123 10.31 20.30 2.49
CA LYS A 123 11.03 20.45 3.75
C LYS A 123 12.51 20.05 3.64
N GLU A 124 12.92 19.49 2.50
CA GLU A 124 14.26 18.96 2.28
C GLU A 124 14.68 17.94 3.36
N LEU A 125 13.72 17.14 3.85
CA LEU A 125 13.94 16.11 4.87
C LEU A 125 13.82 14.73 4.28
N TYR A 126 14.57 13.76 4.82
CA TYR A 126 14.34 12.36 4.52
C TYR A 126 14.65 11.44 5.71
N THR A 127 13.97 10.30 5.76
CA THR A 127 14.28 9.18 6.66
C THR A 127 14.78 8.00 5.84
N GLU A 128 15.63 7.17 6.44
CA GLU A 128 16.15 5.95 5.82
C GLU A 128 15.78 4.75 6.70
N ILE A 129 15.18 3.74 6.10
CA ILE A 129 14.69 2.54 6.75
C ILE A 129 15.34 1.35 6.04
N ASN A 130 16.00 0.48 6.82
CA ASN A 130 16.43 -0.82 6.34
C ASN A 130 15.34 -1.83 6.69
N LEU A 131 14.61 -2.26 5.68
CA LEU A 131 13.45 -3.14 5.81
C LEU A 131 13.84 -4.49 6.44
N SER A 132 15.02 -5.04 6.13
CA SER A 132 15.48 -6.28 6.77
C SER A 132 15.58 -6.16 8.30
N LYS A 133 16.01 -5.00 8.82
CA LYS A 133 16.09 -4.76 10.28
C LYS A 133 14.71 -4.60 10.91
N VAL A 134 13.76 -4.02 10.20
CA VAL A 134 12.39 -3.85 10.70
C VAL A 134 11.69 -5.20 10.80
N ALA A 135 11.89 -6.11 9.84
CA ALA A 135 11.33 -7.45 9.87
C ALA A 135 11.84 -8.24 11.09
N ASP A 136 13.14 -8.17 11.38
CA ASP A 136 13.75 -8.77 12.57
C ASP A 136 13.16 -8.20 13.87
N MET A 137 12.96 -6.87 13.92
CA MET A 137 12.35 -6.19 15.07
C MET A 137 10.90 -6.63 15.27
N GLN A 138 10.09 -6.67 14.21
CA GLN A 138 8.71 -7.13 14.28
C GLN A 138 8.60 -8.58 14.72
N LYS A 139 9.49 -9.45 14.22
CA LYS A 139 9.55 -10.84 14.66
C LYS A 139 9.83 -10.92 16.15
N GLY A 140 10.80 -10.17 16.65
CA GLY A 140 11.10 -10.08 18.09
C GLY A 140 9.93 -9.56 18.91
N LEU A 141 9.21 -8.55 18.42
CA LEU A 141 7.99 -8.05 19.07
C LEU A 141 6.87 -9.10 19.05
N ARG A 142 6.60 -9.76 17.92
CA ARG A 142 5.59 -10.84 17.83
C ARG A 142 5.90 -11.98 18.79
N GLU A 143 7.15 -12.43 18.85
CA GLU A 143 7.60 -13.47 19.80
C GLU A 143 7.47 -13.02 21.27
N HIS A 144 7.60 -11.72 21.53
CA HIS A 144 7.41 -11.14 22.86
C HIS A 144 5.92 -11.01 23.24
N TYR A 145 5.07 -10.52 22.32
CA TYR A 145 3.64 -10.29 22.53
C TYR A 145 2.77 -11.55 22.44
N GLN A 146 3.21 -12.60 21.72
CA GLN A 146 2.53 -13.90 21.70
C GLN A 146 2.62 -14.65 23.05
N LYS A 147 3.44 -14.16 23.99
CA LYS A 147 3.36 -14.56 25.39
C LYS A 147 2.39 -13.62 26.10
N PRO A 148 1.37 -14.13 26.82
CA PRO A 148 0.42 -13.29 27.54
C PRO A 148 1.17 -12.54 28.63
N SER A 149 1.62 -11.35 28.28
CA SER A 149 2.45 -10.55 29.16
C SER A 149 1.82 -9.17 29.16
N ASN A 150 1.29 -8.84 30.34
CA ASN A 150 0.84 -7.52 30.73
C ASN A 150 1.78 -6.45 30.11
N PRO A 151 1.31 -5.33 29.54
CA PRO A 151 2.17 -4.26 29.02
C PRO A 151 3.32 -3.83 29.97
N LEU A 152 3.15 -4.04 31.28
CA LEU A 152 4.19 -3.87 32.29
C LEU A 152 5.36 -4.86 32.15
N ALA A 153 5.11 -6.10 31.74
CA ALA A 153 6.13 -7.11 31.52
C ALA A 153 7.02 -6.78 30.31
N TYR A 154 6.49 -6.13 29.27
CA TYR A 154 7.30 -5.55 28.20
C TYR A 154 8.21 -4.45 28.76
N LEU A 155 7.65 -3.48 29.51
CA LEU A 155 8.43 -2.44 30.17
C LEU A 155 9.48 -3.00 31.14
N ASP A 156 9.19 -4.11 31.82
CA ASP A 156 10.11 -4.81 32.71
C ASP A 156 11.20 -5.60 31.97
N SER A 157 10.96 -5.96 30.71
CA SER A 157 11.93 -6.68 29.87
C SER A 157 12.95 -5.78 29.18
N LEU A 158 12.70 -4.47 29.13
CA LEU A 158 13.59 -3.50 28.52
C LEU A 158 14.82 -3.23 29.41
N PRO A 159 15.98 -2.89 28.81
CA PRO A 159 17.13 -2.39 29.53
C PRO A 159 16.77 -1.23 30.49
N PRO A 160 17.41 -1.11 31.67
CA PRO A 160 17.00 -0.16 32.71
C PRO A 160 16.94 1.31 32.26
N ASP A 161 17.85 1.70 31.37
CA ASP A 161 17.95 3.02 30.76
C ASP A 161 16.79 3.30 29.79
N GLN A 162 16.45 2.35 28.93
CA GLN A 162 15.32 2.47 28.00
C GLN A 162 13.97 2.50 28.73
N ARG A 163 13.83 1.64 29.74
CA ARG A 163 12.66 1.62 30.60
C ARG A 163 12.44 2.96 31.31
N ALA A 164 13.51 3.54 31.87
CA ALA A 164 13.43 4.80 32.59
C ALA A 164 12.99 5.95 31.67
N GLU A 165 13.50 5.99 30.43
CA GLU A 165 13.14 7.01 29.46
C GLU A 165 11.67 6.89 29.03
N ILE A 166 11.21 5.68 28.71
CA ILE A 166 9.81 5.44 28.34
C ILE A 166 8.86 5.82 29.50
N LEU A 167 9.19 5.43 30.73
CA LEU A 167 8.38 5.79 31.91
C LEU A 167 8.36 7.31 32.17
N ARG A 168 9.40 8.04 31.77
CA ARG A 168 9.49 9.50 31.93
C ARG A 168 8.65 10.24 30.89
N GLN A 169 8.47 9.64 29.71
CA GLN A 169 7.69 10.20 28.61
C GLN A 169 6.19 9.91 28.72
N LEU A 170 5.80 8.89 29.51
CA LEU A 170 4.38 8.57 29.70
C LEU A 170 3.68 9.60 30.60
N PRO A 171 2.51 10.12 30.19
CA PRO A 171 1.70 10.98 31.04
C PRO A 171 1.35 10.30 32.38
N PRO A 172 1.29 11.04 33.50
CA PRO A 172 0.95 10.48 34.82
C PRO A 172 -0.38 9.71 34.84
N GLU A 173 -1.35 10.16 34.07
CA GLU A 173 -2.65 9.50 33.83
C GLU A 173 -2.49 8.11 33.21
N THR A 174 -1.61 7.97 32.22
CA THR A 174 -1.32 6.70 31.53
C THR A 174 -0.58 5.73 32.45
N LEU A 175 0.40 6.24 33.21
CA LEU A 175 1.10 5.48 34.26
C LEU A 175 0.17 4.96 35.35
N LYS A 176 -0.83 5.77 35.73
CA LYS A 176 -1.84 5.39 36.71
C LYS A 176 -2.77 4.30 36.15
N LYS A 177 -3.28 4.47 34.94
CA LYS A 177 -4.10 3.45 34.24
C LYS A 177 -3.35 2.13 34.04
N LEU A 178 -2.07 2.17 33.69
CA LEU A 178 -1.22 0.97 33.57
C LEU A 178 -1.02 0.24 34.90
N LYS A 179 -0.94 0.98 36.01
CA LYS A 179 -0.82 0.40 37.37
C LYS A 179 -2.16 -0.12 37.90
N GLU A 180 -3.27 0.49 37.51
CA GLU A 180 -4.62 0.15 37.98
C GLU A 180 -5.26 -0.99 37.16
N ASN A 181 -4.98 -1.09 35.85
CA ASN A 181 -5.39 -2.22 35.00
C ASN A 181 -4.49 -3.46 35.19
N ARG A 182 -4.31 -3.90 36.45
CA ARG A 182 -3.68 -5.18 36.81
C ARG A 182 -4.63 -6.38 36.74
N GLY A 183 -5.88 -6.17 36.30
CA GLY A 183 -6.82 -7.27 36.05
C GLY A 183 -6.30 -8.21 34.96
N PRO A 184 -6.84 -9.45 34.86
CA PRO A 184 -6.59 -10.27 33.69
C PRO A 184 -7.00 -9.45 32.48
N PHE A 185 -6.02 -9.15 31.63
CA PHE A 185 -6.33 -8.62 30.30
C PHE A 185 -7.26 -9.66 29.67
N THR A 186 -8.46 -9.26 29.26
CA THR A 186 -9.23 -10.07 28.32
C THR A 186 -8.26 -10.47 27.23
N GLU A 187 -8.13 -11.78 26.99
CA GLU A 187 -7.21 -12.34 26.00
C GLU A 187 -7.18 -11.40 24.79
N PRO A 188 -6.00 -11.08 24.21
CA PRO A 188 -5.99 -10.49 22.88
C PRO A 188 -6.93 -11.36 22.07
N GLN A 189 -8.03 -10.77 21.58
CA GLN A 189 -9.04 -11.51 20.85
C GLN A 189 -8.25 -12.38 19.88
N LYS A 190 -8.34 -13.69 20.11
CA LYS A 190 -7.70 -14.71 19.28
C LYS A 190 -7.83 -14.19 17.87
N PRO A 191 -6.73 -14.01 17.09
CA PRO A 191 -6.81 -13.42 15.75
C PRO A 191 -8.03 -14.06 15.15
N SER A 192 -9.07 -13.25 14.88
CA SER A 192 -10.32 -13.80 14.38
C SER A 192 -9.89 -14.76 13.28
N ASP A 193 -10.47 -15.95 13.23
CA ASP A 193 -10.37 -16.75 12.02
C ASP A 193 -10.89 -15.81 10.93
N ASN A 194 -9.97 -15.04 10.33
CA ASN A 194 -10.24 -14.04 9.31
C ASN A 194 -10.52 -14.91 8.12
N THR A 195 -11.75 -15.42 8.06
CA THR A 195 -12.29 -16.11 6.92
C THR A 195 -12.44 -15.05 5.84
N GLN A 196 -11.30 -14.70 5.26
CA GLN A 196 -11.20 -13.87 4.10
C GLN A 196 -11.79 -14.67 2.94
N LYS A 197 -12.76 -14.07 2.26
CA LYS A 197 -13.45 -14.72 1.15
C LYS A 197 -13.23 -13.91 -0.10
N VAL A 198 -12.54 -14.53 -1.06
CA VAL A 198 -12.36 -13.95 -2.41
C VAL A 198 -13.45 -14.47 -3.33
N ILE A 199 -14.19 -13.56 -3.96
CA ILE A 199 -15.37 -13.83 -4.79
C ILE A 199 -15.15 -13.21 -6.18
N LYS A 200 -15.16 -14.04 -7.22
CA LYS A 200 -15.26 -13.53 -8.60
C LYS A 200 -16.71 -13.12 -8.87
N THR A 201 -16.97 -11.84 -9.12
CA THR A 201 -18.35 -11.31 -9.21
C THR A 201 -18.99 -11.58 -10.57
N GLY A 202 -18.15 -11.79 -11.61
CA GLY A 202 -18.59 -11.92 -12.99
C GLY A 202 -18.90 -10.59 -13.69
N ARG A 203 -18.81 -9.46 -12.96
CA ARG A 203 -18.93 -8.13 -13.56
C ARG A 203 -17.71 -7.81 -14.42
N LYS A 204 -17.96 -7.12 -15.53
CA LYS A 204 -16.96 -6.67 -16.50
C LYS A 204 -17.24 -5.24 -16.88
N GLU A 205 -16.19 -4.43 -16.95
CA GLU A 205 -16.31 -3.01 -17.26
C GLU A 205 -15.05 -2.52 -17.97
N LYS A 206 -15.15 -1.39 -18.69
CA LYS A 206 -14.00 -0.71 -19.26
C LYS A 206 -13.61 0.48 -18.37
N ILE A 207 -12.50 0.35 -17.64
CA ILE A 207 -12.02 1.38 -16.68
C ILE A 207 -10.71 1.95 -17.22
N SER A 208 -10.62 3.28 -17.36
CA SER A 208 -9.44 3.97 -17.91
C SER A 208 -8.92 3.39 -19.25
N GLY A 209 -9.79 2.80 -20.05
CA GLY A 209 -9.42 2.15 -21.31
C GLY A 209 -9.14 0.65 -21.23
N TYR A 210 -8.97 0.08 -20.04
CA TYR A 210 -8.67 -1.33 -19.80
C TYR A 210 -9.95 -2.16 -19.70
N ALA A 211 -9.95 -3.36 -20.27
CA ALA A 211 -11.04 -4.32 -20.09
C ALA A 211 -10.84 -5.06 -18.77
N CYS A 212 -11.68 -4.74 -17.79
CA CYS A 212 -11.53 -5.23 -16.43
C CYS A 212 -12.59 -6.27 -16.07
N GLU A 213 -12.23 -7.15 -15.15
CA GLU A 213 -13.16 -7.98 -14.40
C GLU A 213 -13.01 -7.73 -12.90
N GLU A 214 -14.10 -7.88 -12.16
CA GLU A 214 -14.12 -7.56 -10.74
C GLU A 214 -14.04 -8.80 -9.86
N TYR A 215 -13.25 -8.65 -8.80
CA TYR A 215 -13.16 -9.54 -7.66
C TYR A 215 -13.57 -8.77 -6.40
N ARG A 216 -14.20 -9.45 -5.45
CA ARG A 216 -14.59 -8.92 -4.15
C ARG A 216 -13.91 -9.71 -3.06
N ILE A 217 -13.30 -9.03 -2.10
CA ILE A 217 -12.68 -9.61 -0.93
C ILE A 217 -13.49 -9.16 0.28
N GLU A 218 -14.00 -10.12 1.05
CA GLU A 218 -14.76 -9.85 2.26
C GLU A 218 -13.94 -10.30 3.48
N LYS A 219 -13.71 -9.35 4.40
CA LYS A 219 -13.15 -9.57 5.73
C LYS A 219 -14.21 -9.21 6.78
N SER A 220 -13.91 -9.40 8.07
CA SER A 220 -14.88 -9.13 9.15
C SER A 220 -15.27 -7.65 9.28
N ASP A 221 -14.34 -6.76 8.92
CA ASP A 221 -14.35 -5.32 9.17
C ASP A 221 -14.12 -4.49 7.90
N GLN A 222 -13.90 -5.15 6.77
CA GLN A 222 -13.55 -4.50 5.51
C GLN A 222 -14.17 -5.27 4.34
N VAL A 223 -14.61 -4.54 3.31
CA VAL A 223 -14.94 -5.12 2.01
C VAL A 223 -14.19 -4.37 0.93
N LEU A 224 -13.46 -5.11 0.10
CA LEU A 224 -12.66 -4.58 -0.99
C LEU A 224 -13.23 -5.06 -2.33
N SER A 225 -13.49 -4.12 -3.25
CA SER A 225 -13.74 -4.40 -4.67
C SER A 225 -12.47 -4.11 -5.46
N VAL A 226 -11.98 -5.09 -6.22
CA VAL A 226 -10.77 -4.99 -7.04
C VAL A 226 -11.11 -5.30 -8.49
N TRP A 227 -10.94 -4.31 -9.35
CA TRP A 227 -11.07 -4.46 -10.80
C TRP A 227 -9.70 -4.68 -11.40
N VAL A 228 -9.52 -5.81 -12.07
CA VAL A 228 -8.23 -6.26 -12.58
C VAL A 228 -8.24 -6.42 -14.09
N THR A 229 -7.08 -6.25 -14.72
CA THR A 229 -6.84 -6.47 -16.16
C THR A 229 -5.58 -7.30 -16.35
N PRO A 230 -5.43 -8.07 -17.45
CA PRO A 230 -4.16 -8.71 -17.77
C PRO A 230 -2.99 -7.73 -17.75
N ALA A 231 -1.91 -8.10 -17.07
CA ALA A 231 -0.74 -7.24 -16.88
C ALA A 231 0.37 -7.57 -17.89
N PRO A 232 1.15 -6.58 -18.36
CA PRO A 232 2.44 -6.84 -18.99
C PRO A 232 3.35 -7.64 -18.05
N GLN A 233 4.02 -8.67 -18.57
CA GLN A 233 4.79 -9.62 -17.74
C GLN A 233 5.82 -8.94 -16.82
N GLY A 234 6.54 -7.94 -17.34
CA GLY A 234 7.52 -7.20 -16.55
C GLY A 234 6.89 -6.42 -15.40
N LEU A 235 5.73 -5.80 -15.63
CA LEU A 235 5.04 -4.97 -14.65
C LEU A 235 4.48 -5.83 -13.52
N LEU A 236 3.89 -6.98 -13.85
CA LEU A 236 3.38 -7.93 -12.87
C LEU A 236 4.48 -8.37 -11.90
N LYS A 237 5.67 -8.68 -12.42
CA LYS A 237 6.83 -9.03 -11.59
C LYS A 237 7.23 -7.86 -10.67
N ALA A 238 7.23 -6.63 -11.18
CA ALA A 238 7.57 -5.45 -10.40
C ALA A 238 6.57 -5.21 -9.26
N LEU A 239 5.26 -5.32 -9.53
CA LEU A 239 4.20 -5.20 -8.53
C LEU A 239 4.28 -6.32 -7.47
N LYS A 240 4.52 -7.56 -7.86
CA LYS A 240 4.71 -8.69 -6.94
C LYS A 240 5.90 -8.50 -6.01
N ASN A 241 7.04 -8.10 -6.56
CA ASN A 241 8.22 -7.82 -5.75
C ASN A 241 7.99 -6.66 -4.78
N MET A 242 7.20 -5.66 -5.19
CA MET A 242 6.84 -4.54 -4.35
C MET A 242 6.01 -5.00 -3.15
N THR A 243 4.87 -5.69 -3.33
CA THR A 243 4.04 -6.07 -2.17
C THR A 243 4.69 -7.14 -1.32
N GLN A 244 5.46 -8.08 -1.89
CA GLN A 244 6.18 -9.08 -1.08
C GLN A 244 7.12 -8.42 -0.08
N ASN A 245 7.74 -7.30 -0.48
CA ASN A 245 8.52 -6.51 0.45
C ASN A 245 7.62 -5.86 1.52
N PHE A 246 6.41 -5.38 1.19
CA PHE A 246 5.47 -4.82 2.18
C PHE A 246 4.85 -5.87 3.13
N GLU A 247 4.56 -7.07 2.65
CA GLU A 247 4.00 -8.17 3.44
C GLU A 247 4.95 -8.64 4.56
N GLU A 248 6.27 -8.57 4.31
CA GLU A 248 7.27 -8.81 5.36
C GLU A 248 7.13 -7.83 6.55
N PHE A 249 6.46 -6.69 6.36
CA PHE A 249 6.14 -5.68 7.38
C PHE A 249 4.76 -5.85 8.03
N GLY A 250 4.07 -6.95 7.74
CA GLY A 250 2.78 -7.26 8.37
C GLY A 250 1.62 -6.45 7.81
N ASP A 251 1.76 -5.89 6.61
CA ASP A 251 0.70 -5.17 5.93
C ASP A 251 0.07 -6.04 4.82
N ASP A 252 -1.22 -6.26 5.03
CA ASP A 252 -2.31 -6.68 4.14
C ASP A 252 -2.17 -7.89 3.16
N ASP A 253 -2.84 -8.99 3.51
CA ASP A 253 -3.01 -10.20 2.68
C ASP A 253 -3.88 -9.98 1.43
N ALA A 254 -4.55 -8.84 1.31
CA ALA A 254 -5.58 -8.61 0.28
C ALA A 254 -5.03 -8.68 -1.17
N MET A 255 -3.88 -8.08 -1.47
CA MET A 255 -3.30 -8.12 -2.82
C MET A 255 -2.75 -9.50 -3.18
N ASN A 256 -2.18 -10.19 -2.20
CA ASN A 256 -1.73 -11.57 -2.35
C ASN A 256 -2.88 -12.49 -2.76
N ASP A 257 -4.02 -12.34 -2.12
CA ASP A 257 -5.23 -13.10 -2.42
C ASP A 257 -5.74 -12.84 -3.84
N ILE A 258 -5.71 -11.58 -4.30
CA ILE A 258 -6.02 -11.27 -5.70
C ILE A 258 -5.06 -11.99 -6.65
N TRP A 259 -3.76 -12.04 -6.36
CA TRP A 259 -2.82 -12.76 -7.23
C TRP A 259 -2.92 -14.27 -7.16
N GLN A 260 -3.52 -14.84 -6.11
CA GLN A 260 -3.84 -16.26 -6.10
C GLN A 260 -4.98 -16.60 -7.07
N VAL A 261 -5.99 -15.72 -7.17
CA VAL A 261 -7.18 -15.95 -8.03
C VAL A 261 -7.07 -15.35 -9.43
N ALA A 262 -6.17 -14.38 -9.62
CA ALA A 262 -5.90 -13.68 -10.87
C ALA A 262 -4.39 -13.45 -11.04
N PRO A 263 -3.58 -14.53 -11.16
CA PRO A 263 -2.12 -14.48 -11.06
C PRO A 263 -1.43 -13.64 -12.12
N ASP A 264 -2.06 -13.46 -13.28
CA ASP A 264 -1.53 -12.74 -14.44
C ASP A 264 -2.15 -11.34 -14.61
N HIS A 265 -2.88 -10.86 -13.61
CA HIS A 265 -3.58 -9.58 -13.68
C HIS A 265 -2.96 -8.52 -12.74
N MET A 266 -3.18 -7.26 -13.10
CA MET A 266 -2.86 -6.09 -12.26
C MET A 266 -4.15 -5.36 -11.87
N PRO A 267 -4.20 -4.73 -10.69
CA PRO A 267 -5.31 -3.88 -10.31
C PRO A 267 -5.35 -2.61 -11.17
N VAL A 268 -6.55 -2.19 -11.56
CA VAL A 268 -6.84 -0.95 -12.28
C VAL A 268 -7.69 -0.02 -11.42
N LEU A 269 -8.60 -0.57 -10.62
CA LEU A 269 -9.41 0.17 -9.67
C LEU A 269 -9.60 -0.68 -8.41
N THR A 270 -9.32 -0.10 -7.25
CA THR A 270 -9.68 -0.65 -5.94
C THR A 270 -10.68 0.28 -5.28
N LYS A 271 -11.65 -0.30 -4.56
CA LYS A 271 -12.54 0.42 -3.66
C LYS A 271 -12.58 -0.33 -2.34
N GLU A 272 -12.08 0.29 -1.32
CA GLU A 272 -11.92 -0.28 0.00
C GLU A 272 -12.89 0.40 0.95
N PHE A 273 -13.87 -0.36 1.41
CA PHE A 273 -14.81 0.10 2.42
C PHE A 273 -14.44 -0.52 3.77
N ASP A 274 -13.85 0.30 4.64
CA ASP A 274 -13.47 -0.06 6.00
C ASP A 274 -14.57 0.37 6.97
N PHE A 275 -14.91 -0.51 7.90
CA PHE A 275 -15.87 -0.32 8.97
C PHE A 275 -15.42 -1.01 10.27
N ALA A 276 -14.11 -1.14 10.47
CA ALA A 276 -13.50 -1.72 11.66
C ALA A 276 -13.87 -0.98 12.94
N LEU A 277 -13.96 0.36 12.85
CA LEU A 277 -14.35 1.21 13.96
C LEU A 277 -15.85 1.55 13.90
N PRO A 278 -16.63 1.22 14.95
CA PRO A 278 -18.04 1.57 14.99
C PRO A 278 -18.26 3.07 14.85
N GLY A 279 -19.05 3.47 13.85
CA GLY A 279 -19.38 4.88 13.59
C GLY A 279 -18.33 5.66 12.79
N GLU A 280 -17.22 5.01 12.41
CA GLU A 280 -16.16 5.64 11.63
C GLU A 280 -15.89 4.85 10.33
N PRO A 281 -16.91 4.62 9.47
CA PRO A 281 -16.65 4.00 8.18
C PRO A 281 -15.82 4.93 7.29
N SER A 282 -14.99 4.35 6.43
CA SER A 282 -14.26 5.09 5.40
C SER A 282 -14.27 4.36 4.07
N LEU A 283 -14.20 5.12 2.97
CA LEU A 283 -14.09 4.58 1.62
C LEU A 283 -12.87 5.17 0.94
N ILE A 284 -11.93 4.31 0.55
CA ILE A 284 -10.77 4.69 -0.25
C ILE A 284 -10.94 4.10 -1.64
N ILE A 285 -10.85 4.94 -2.66
CA ILE A 285 -10.89 4.54 -4.06
C ILE A 285 -9.52 4.84 -4.65
N THR A 286 -8.84 3.86 -5.23
CA THR A 286 -7.61 4.08 -6.01
C THR A 286 -7.81 3.60 -7.43
N GLN A 287 -7.61 4.48 -8.40
CA GLN A 287 -7.82 4.21 -9.82
C GLN A 287 -6.56 4.51 -10.64
N MET A 288 -6.04 3.53 -11.37
CA MET A 288 -5.03 3.75 -12.39
C MET A 288 -5.64 4.57 -13.53
N THR A 289 -5.06 5.74 -13.80
CA THR A 289 -5.47 6.63 -14.88
C THR A 289 -4.56 6.48 -16.10
N LYS A 290 -3.30 6.08 -15.90
CA LYS A 290 -2.32 5.94 -16.98
C LYS A 290 -1.20 4.97 -16.65
N LEU A 291 -0.82 4.17 -17.65
CA LEU A 291 0.38 3.34 -17.65
C LEU A 291 1.28 3.74 -18.82
N GLN A 292 2.54 4.03 -18.55
CA GLN A 292 3.52 4.37 -19.56
C GLN A 292 4.79 3.52 -19.39
N GLU A 293 5.05 2.64 -20.34
CA GLU A 293 6.30 1.88 -20.40
C GLU A 293 7.37 2.73 -21.09
N ALA A 294 8.38 3.15 -20.33
CA ALA A 294 9.48 3.96 -20.80
C ALA A 294 10.64 3.88 -19.79
N PRO A 295 11.90 3.91 -20.25
CA PRO A 295 13.04 3.97 -19.34
C PRO A 295 12.93 5.15 -18.37
N ILE A 296 13.01 4.86 -17.07
CA ILE A 296 13.07 5.89 -16.04
C ILE A 296 14.53 6.21 -15.72
N PRO A 297 14.96 7.47 -15.87
CA PRO A 297 16.35 7.81 -15.66
C PRO A 297 16.71 7.79 -14.16
N SER A 298 17.88 7.24 -13.83
CA SER A 298 18.24 6.79 -12.47
C SER A 298 18.27 7.89 -11.40
N GLN A 299 18.48 9.14 -11.79
CA GLN A 299 18.45 10.30 -10.89
C GLN A 299 17.09 10.50 -10.21
N VAL A 300 16.01 9.94 -10.75
CA VAL A 300 14.68 9.98 -10.12
C VAL A 300 14.68 9.27 -8.76
N PHE A 301 15.59 8.33 -8.52
CA PHE A 301 15.68 7.57 -7.28
C PHE A 301 16.78 8.08 -6.33
N VAL A 302 17.46 9.18 -6.69
CA VAL A 302 18.56 9.75 -5.91
C VAL A 302 18.04 10.90 -5.07
N ILE A 303 18.25 10.82 -3.76
CA ILE A 303 17.96 11.93 -2.84
C ILE A 303 19.02 13.02 -3.03
N PRO A 304 18.63 14.30 -3.22
CA PRO A 304 19.60 15.37 -3.36
C PRO A 304 20.48 15.51 -2.12
N SER A 305 21.77 15.77 -2.31
CA SER A 305 22.76 15.79 -1.23
C SER A 305 22.59 16.89 -0.18
N HIS A 306 21.78 17.92 -0.46
CA HIS A 306 21.47 18.99 0.48
C HIS A 306 20.33 18.63 1.44
N PHE A 307 19.59 17.55 1.17
CA PHE A 307 18.51 17.10 2.05
C PHE A 307 19.08 16.62 3.38
N LYS A 308 18.39 16.93 4.47
CA LYS A 308 18.78 16.55 5.82
C LYS A 308 18.14 15.23 6.21
N LYS A 309 18.98 14.26 6.61
CA LYS A 309 18.50 13.03 7.24
C LYS A 309 17.88 13.34 8.60
N THR A 310 16.70 12.80 8.85
CA THR A 310 15.96 12.94 10.11
C THR A 310 15.55 11.56 10.67
N SER A 311 15.09 11.51 11.92
CA SER A 311 14.50 10.29 12.49
C SER A 311 13.04 10.15 12.07
N MET A 312 12.49 8.93 12.14
CA MET A 312 11.08 8.70 11.83
C MET A 312 10.14 9.45 12.77
N LEU A 313 10.51 9.57 14.06
CA LEU A 313 9.74 10.32 15.06
C LEU A 313 9.72 11.81 14.72
N ASP A 314 10.88 12.39 14.45
CA ASP A 314 10.98 13.81 14.07
C ASP A 314 10.21 14.10 12.77
N MET A 315 10.09 13.12 11.87
CA MET A 315 9.33 13.29 10.63
C MET A 315 7.82 13.37 10.89
N LEU A 316 7.30 12.57 11.83
CA LEU A 316 5.88 12.55 12.22
C LEU A 316 5.47 13.83 12.96
N ASP A 317 6.34 14.38 13.81
CA ASP A 317 6.08 15.63 14.55
C ASP A 317 5.98 16.89 13.67
N THR A 318 6.32 16.78 12.38
CA THR A 318 6.26 17.92 11.46
C THR A 318 5.00 17.95 10.59
N GLN A 319 4.14 16.93 10.66
CA GLN A 319 2.87 16.87 9.89
C GLN A 319 1.79 17.75 10.51
#